data_AF-A0A3R9L7B5-F1
#
_entry.id   AF-A0A3R9L7B5-F1
#
_cell.length_a   1.000
_cell.length_b   1.000
_cell.length_c   1.000
_cell.angle_alpha   90.00
_cell.angle_beta   90.00
_cell.angle_gamma   90.00
#
_symmetry.space_group_name_H-M   'P 1'
#
loop_
_entity.id
_entity.type
_entity.pdbx_description
1 polymer ?
#
loop_
_entity_poly.entity_id
_entity_poly.type
_entity_poly.pdbx_seq_one_letter_code
_entity_poly.pdbx_strand_id
1 'polypeptide(L)'
;MKIRMLNSRNEINRLGKDENFIHFSFRPSDIDILEILKNCPNLKAAQIPPSYMKSLSENVPKILKMQGVELLKGDLKGTKVIKYMEITDK
;
A
#
# COMPACT_ATOMS: atom_id res chain seq x y z
N MET A 1 -12.07 -1.96 10.79
CA MET A 1 -10.89 -1.87 9.90
C MET A 1 -11.26 -1.06 8.67
N LYS A 2 -10.48 -0.05 8.28
CA LYS A 2 -10.73 0.79 7.09
C LYS A 2 -9.57 0.62 6.12
N ILE A 3 -9.83 0.06 4.94
CA ILE A 3 -8.86 -0.02 3.85
C ILE A 3 -9.15 1.13 2.89
N ARG A 4 -8.15 1.96 2.62
CA ARG A 4 -8.24 3.01 1.61
C ARG A 4 -7.90 2.42 0.24
N MET A 5 -8.92 2.30 -0.61
CA MET A 5 -8.74 1.94 -2.00
C MET A 5 -8.31 3.18 -2.79
N LEU A 6 -7.23 3.07 -3.55
CA LEU A 6 -6.71 4.13 -4.42
C LEU A 6 -7.00 3.76 -5.87
N ASN A 7 -7.96 4.44 -6.48
CA ASN A 7 -8.36 4.18 -7.87
C ASN A 7 -7.61 5.00 -8.91
N SER A 8 -6.96 6.08 -8.47
CA SER A 8 -6.17 6.94 -9.35
C SER A 8 -5.03 7.59 -8.56
N ARG A 9 -4.02 8.08 -9.30
CA ARG A 9 -2.89 8.83 -8.74
C ARG A 9 -3.34 10.08 -7.98
N ASN A 10 -4.38 10.76 -8.44
CA ASN A 10 -4.89 12.00 -7.83
C ASN A 10 -5.40 11.79 -6.39
N GLU A 11 -5.72 10.56 -6.00
CA GLU A 11 -6.15 10.24 -4.63
C GLU A 11 -5.01 10.22 -3.63
N ILE A 12 -3.74 10.08 -4.07
CA ILE A 12 -2.56 10.10 -3.19
C ILE A 12 -2.49 11.41 -2.41
N ASN A 13 -2.82 12.53 -3.05
CA ASN A 13 -2.80 13.87 -2.44
C ASN A 13 -3.89 14.06 -1.38
N ARG A 14 -4.85 13.13 -1.29
CA ARG A 14 -5.94 13.15 -0.31
C ARG A 14 -5.71 12.17 0.83
N LEU A 15 -4.56 11.50 0.84
CA LEU A 15 -4.15 10.62 1.92
C LEU A 15 -3.62 11.44 3.09
N GLY A 16 -3.81 10.93 4.30
CA GLY A 16 -3.32 11.55 5.52
C GLY A 16 -2.90 10.52 6.57
N LYS A 17 -2.87 10.96 7.82
CA LYS A 17 -2.35 10.18 8.96
C LYS A 17 -3.31 9.09 9.45
N ASP A 18 -4.57 9.12 9.00
CA ASP A 18 -5.62 8.19 9.43
C ASP A 18 -5.62 6.90 8.58
N GLU A 19 -4.92 6.90 7.46
CA GLU A 19 -4.81 5.76 6.55
C GLU A 19 -3.69 4.80 6.98
N ASN A 20 -4.10 3.73 7.68
CA ASN A 20 -3.19 2.66 8.10
C ASN A 20 -3.06 1.53 7.07
N PHE A 21 -4.02 1.39 6.16
CA PHE A 21 -4.06 0.31 5.17
C PHE A 21 -4.50 0.84 3.82
N ILE A 22 -3.68 0.64 2.78
CA ILE A 22 -3.99 1.08 1.42
C ILE A 22 -3.98 -0.09 0.44
N HIS A 23 -4.83 0.00 -0.58
CA HIS A 23 -4.85 -0.91 -1.70
C HIS A 23 -4.84 -0.15 -3.03
N PHE A 24 -3.95 -0.56 -3.93
CA PHE A 24 -3.85 0.02 -5.27
C PHE A 24 -4.71 -0.75 -6.28
N SER A 25 -5.66 -0.05 -6.91
CA SER A 25 -6.36 -0.52 -8.11
C SER A 25 -5.83 0.12 -9.41
N PHE A 26 -4.77 0.93 -9.30
CA PHE A 26 -3.94 1.37 -10.43
C PHE A 26 -2.48 0.98 -10.19
N ARG A 27 -1.64 1.04 -11.23
CA ARG A 27 -0.21 0.74 -11.13
C ARG A 27 0.55 1.96 -10.58
N PRO A 28 1.12 1.90 -9.35
CA PRO A 28 1.93 2.98 -8.82
C PRO A 28 3.32 3.02 -9.48
N SER A 29 3.94 4.19 -9.42
CA SER A 29 5.37 4.42 -9.66
C SER A 29 6.12 4.52 -8.33
N ASP A 30 7.45 4.50 -8.36
CA ASP A 30 8.29 4.70 -7.17
C ASP A 30 8.01 6.05 -6.48
N ILE A 31 7.78 7.10 -7.27
CA ILE A 31 7.45 8.45 -6.77
C ILE A 31 6.12 8.41 -6.01
N ASP A 32 5.12 7.71 -6.56
CA ASP A 32 3.81 7.53 -5.91
C ASP A 32 3.98 6.86 -4.52
N ILE A 33 4.85 5.86 -4.40
CA ILE A 33 5.12 5.18 -3.12
C ILE A 33 5.77 6.12 -2.11
N LEU A 34 6.77 6.91 -2.54
CA LEU A 34 7.45 7.87 -1.67
C LEU A 34 6.49 8.95 -1.15
N GLU A 35 5.61 9.45 -2.02
CA GLU A 35 4.62 10.46 -1.65
C GLU A 35 3.60 9.91 -0.64
N ILE A 36 3.17 8.67 -0.82
CA ILE A 36 2.30 7.97 0.13
C ILE A 36 2.98 7.83 1.50
N LEU A 37 4.24 7.38 1.54
CA LEU A 37 4.99 7.24 2.80
C LEU A 37 5.13 8.57 3.54
N LYS A 38 5.29 9.67 2.79
CA LYS A 38 5.33 11.02 3.35
C LYS A 38 3.97 11.46 3.90
N ASN A 39 2.88 11.18 3.20
CA ASN A 39 1.52 11.61 3.58
C ASN A 39 0.92 10.74 4.69
N CYS A 40 1.27 9.46 4.74
CA CYS A 40 0.77 8.45 5.68
C CYS A 40 1.88 7.91 6.60
N PRO A 41 2.33 8.66 7.61
CA PRO A 41 3.38 8.20 8.53
C PRO A 41 2.98 6.98 9.37
N ASN A 42 1.68 6.70 9.51
CA ASN A 42 1.15 5.57 10.27
C ASN A 42 0.79 4.35 9.40
N LEU A 43 1.18 4.38 8.12
CA LEU A 43 0.87 3.30 7.19
C LEU A 43 1.43 1.97 7.70
N LYS A 44 0.58 0.97 7.88
CA LYS A 44 0.97 -0.36 8.36
C LYS A 44 1.16 -1.34 7.22
N ALA A 45 0.30 -1.28 6.20
CA ALA A 45 0.45 -2.14 5.04
C ALA A 45 -0.01 -1.49 3.73
N ALA A 46 0.75 -1.75 2.68
CA ALA A 46 0.47 -1.33 1.32
C ALA A 46 0.27 -2.56 0.45
N GLN A 47 -0.86 -2.62 -0.25
CA GLN A 47 -1.22 -3.79 -1.02
C GLN A 47 -1.26 -3.53 -2.51
N ILE A 48 -0.35 -4.20 -3.22
CA ILE A 48 -0.11 -4.01 -4.63
C ILE A 48 -0.42 -5.33 -5.36
N PRO A 49 -1.30 -5.31 -6.38
CA PRO A 49 -1.48 -6.45 -7.28
C PRO A 49 -0.14 -6.92 -7.87
N PRO A 50 0.12 -8.24 -7.97
CA PRO A 50 1.38 -8.75 -8.50
C PRO A 50 1.72 -8.23 -9.91
N SER A 51 0.71 -7.99 -10.74
CA SER A 51 0.86 -7.42 -12.09
C SER A 51 1.40 -5.99 -12.10
N TYR A 52 1.25 -5.24 -11.00
CA TYR A 52 1.73 -3.87 -10.86
C TYR A 52 3.14 -3.81 -10.29
N MET A 53 3.58 -4.85 -9.57
CA MET A 53 4.94 -4.92 -9.01
C MET A 53 6.04 -4.93 -10.07
N LYS A 54 5.76 -5.44 -11.27
CA LYS A 54 6.75 -5.47 -12.37
C LYS A 54 7.23 -4.09 -12.81
N SER A 55 6.49 -3.04 -12.46
CA SER A 55 6.79 -1.66 -12.86
C SER A 55 7.43 -0.84 -11.74
N LEU A 56 7.61 -1.44 -10.57
CA LEU A 56 8.25 -0.82 -9.42
C LEU A 56 9.72 -1.23 -9.38
N SER A 57 10.57 -0.32 -8.93
CA SER A 57 11.96 -0.65 -8.65
C SER A 57 12.09 -1.74 -7.58
N GLU A 58 13.18 -2.50 -7.65
CA GLU A 58 13.57 -3.45 -6.61
C GLU A 58 13.79 -2.80 -5.23
N ASN A 59 13.92 -1.47 -5.17
CA ASN A 59 14.06 -0.73 -3.93
C ASN A 59 12.72 -0.46 -3.22
N VAL A 60 11.58 -0.54 -3.92
CA VAL A 60 10.26 -0.27 -3.31
C VAL A 60 9.95 -1.20 -2.12
N PRO A 61 10.17 -2.53 -2.22
CA PRO A 61 10.01 -3.40 -1.05
C PRO A 61 10.95 -3.05 0.11
N LYS A 62 12.17 -2.59 -0.19
CA LYS A 62 13.18 -2.25 0.82
C LYS A 62 12.78 -1.00 1.59
N ILE A 63 12.35 0.05 0.89
CA ILE A 63 11.95 1.31 1.55
C ILE A 63 10.67 1.13 2.37
N LEU A 64 9.68 0.38 1.87
CA LEU A 64 8.49 0.04 2.64
C LEU A 64 8.87 -0.68 3.94
N LYS A 65 9.74 -1.70 3.85
CA LYS A 65 10.24 -2.42 5.02
C LYS A 65 10.99 -1.52 6.00
N MET A 66 11.82 -0.59 5.51
CA MET A 66 12.53 0.37 6.36
C MET A 66 11.59 1.32 7.11
N GLN A 67 10.44 1.66 6.50
CA GLN A 67 9.38 2.47 7.14
C GLN A 67 8.41 1.62 7.99
N GLY A 68 8.68 0.32 8.17
CA GLY A 68 7.79 -0.57 8.93
C GLY A 68 6.48 -0.91 8.21
N VAL A 69 6.39 -0.65 6.90
CA VAL A 69 5.19 -0.92 6.10
C VAL A 69 5.28 -2.32 5.48
N GLU A 70 4.28 -3.16 5.76
CA GLU A 70 4.19 -4.49 5.16
C GLU A 70 3.68 -4.42 3.72
N LEU A 71 4.45 -4.97 2.79
CA LEU A 71 4.06 -5.06 1.38
C LEU A 71 3.23 -6.33 1.13
N LEU A 72 1.92 -6.15 0.92
CA LEU A 72 1.01 -7.24 0.64
C LEU A 72 0.83 -7.46 -0.87
N LYS A 73 1.15 -8.66 -1.34
CA LYS A 73 0.87 -9.12 -2.71
C LYS A 73 -0.57 -9.65 -2.81
N GLY A 74 -1.44 -9.07 -3.66
CA GLY A 74 -2.73 -9.70 -4.06
C GLY A 74 -3.78 -8.78 -4.74
N ASP A 75 -4.89 -9.39 -5.26
CA ASP A 75 -6.22 -8.87 -5.79
C ASP A 75 -7.48 -8.87 -4.82
N LEU A 76 -8.31 -7.81 -4.64
CA LEU A 76 -9.31 -7.70 -3.50
C LEU A 76 -10.33 -8.85 -3.45
N LYS A 77 -10.46 -9.58 -4.55
CA LYS A 77 -10.36 -11.04 -4.70
C LYS A 77 -10.34 -11.98 -3.47
N GLY A 78 -11.20 -11.87 -2.46
CA GLY A 78 -11.49 -12.91 -1.44
C GLY A 78 -10.37 -13.27 -0.43
N THR A 79 -9.16 -13.62 -0.87
CA THR A 79 -8.01 -14.03 -0.03
C THR A 79 -7.37 -12.86 0.73
N LYS A 80 -7.81 -11.65 0.43
CA LYS A 80 -7.04 -10.43 0.65
C LYS A 80 -7.46 -9.60 1.85
N VAL A 81 -8.70 -9.78 2.28
CA VAL A 81 -9.17 -9.32 3.59
C VAL A 81 -8.42 -10.05 4.70
N ILE A 82 -8.15 -11.35 4.51
CA ILE A 82 -7.44 -12.21 5.48
C ILE A 82 -6.06 -11.64 5.80
N LYS A 83 -5.26 -11.26 4.78
CA LYS A 83 -3.94 -10.70 5.02
C LYS A 83 -3.94 -9.43 5.87
N TYR A 84 -4.92 -8.54 5.69
CA TYR A 84 -4.98 -7.33 6.52
C TYR A 84 -5.39 -7.62 7.97
N MET A 85 -6.22 -8.66 8.20
CA MET A 85 -6.54 -9.13 9.54
C MET A 85 -5.27 -9.62 10.25
N GLU A 86 -4.45 -10.44 9.57
CA GLU A 86 -3.16 -10.93 10.11
C GLU A 86 -2.19 -9.80 10.51
N ILE A 87 -2.21 -8.64 9.84
CA ILE A 87 -1.38 -7.48 10.24
C ILE A 87 -1.90 -6.82 11.52
N THR A 88 -3.21 -6.89 11.75
CA THR A 88 -3.83 -6.23 12.91
C THR A 88 -3.62 -7.03 14.19
N ASP A 89 -3.46 -8.36 14.06
CA ASP A 89 -3.23 -9.27 15.19
C ASP A 89 -1.75 -9.38 15.63
N LYS A 90 -0.83 -8.70 14.95
CA LYS A 90 0.61 -8.61 15.29
C LYS A 90 0.92 -7.35 16.11
#